data_AF-A0A1H4HDL2-F1
#
_entry.id   AF-A0A1H4HDL2-F1
#
_cell.length_a   1.000
_cell.length_b   1.000
_cell.length_c   1.000
_cell.angle_alpha   90.00
_cell.angle_beta   90.00
_cell.angle_gamma   90.00
#
_symmetry.space_group_name_H-M   'P 1'
#
loop_
_entity.id
_entity.type
_entity.pdbx_description
1 polymer ?
#
loop_
_entity_poly.entity_id
_entity_poly.type
_entity_poly.pdbx_seq_one_letter_code
_entity_poly.pdbx_strand_id
1 'polypeptide(L)'
;MSKSWYAFIGSDPLDVLSYYRITIKHDCLCGTQICAIYATDNGMHPADPLSSNLQEYIKEALVTRMIQPAEPYNARKFVYLKH
;
A
#
# COMPACT_ATOMS: atom_id res chain seq x y z
N MET A 1 10.71 7.94 -12.09
CA MET A 1 10.22 8.24 -10.73
C MET A 1 10.55 7.07 -9.83
N SER A 2 11.12 7.32 -8.66
CA SER A 2 11.45 6.29 -7.68
C SER A 2 10.20 5.82 -6.94
N LYS A 3 10.22 4.57 -6.45
CA LYS A 3 9.15 3.99 -5.65
C LYS A 3 9.71 3.51 -4.32
N SER A 4 8.97 3.76 -3.26
CA SER A 4 9.34 3.41 -1.88
C SER A 4 8.22 2.67 -1.17
N TRP A 5 8.56 2.00 -0.08
CA TRP A 5 7.58 1.40 0.83
C TRP A 5 7.10 2.44 1.84
N TYR A 6 5.80 2.44 2.09
CA TYR A 6 5.17 3.30 3.08
C TYR A 6 4.27 2.48 3.99
N ALA A 7 4.49 2.58 5.31
CA ALA A 7 3.63 1.95 6.31
C ALA A 7 2.38 2.78 6.54
N PHE A 8 1.24 2.11 6.68
CA PHE A 8 -0.03 2.73 7.05
C PHE A 8 -0.09 2.94 8.57
N ILE A 9 -0.28 4.18 8.98
CA ILE A 9 -0.34 4.62 10.39
C ILE A 9 -1.63 5.39 10.74
N GLY A 10 -2.43 5.76 9.73
CA GLY A 10 -3.59 6.63 9.90
C GLY A 10 -4.92 5.89 9.84
N SER A 11 -5.99 6.66 9.57
CA SER A 11 -7.37 6.15 9.55
C SER A 11 -7.95 6.02 8.15
N ASP A 12 -7.59 6.90 7.21
CA ASP A 12 -8.09 6.85 5.84
C ASP A 12 -7.03 6.22 4.91
N PRO A 13 -7.29 5.02 4.35
CA PRO A 13 -6.39 4.36 3.41
C PRO A 13 -6.13 5.13 2.12
N LEU A 14 -6.94 6.12 1.76
CA LEU A 14 -6.75 6.91 0.55
C LEU A 14 -6.02 8.24 0.79
N ASP A 15 -5.85 8.63 2.05
CA ASP A 15 -5.09 9.82 2.43
C ASP A 15 -3.58 9.52 2.49
N VAL A 16 -2.79 10.25 1.71
CA VAL A 16 -1.33 10.13 1.67
C VAL A 16 -0.68 10.42 3.03
N LEU A 17 -1.29 11.26 3.86
CA LEU A 17 -0.77 11.60 5.19
C LEU A 17 -0.90 10.45 6.19
N SER A 18 -1.76 9.47 5.89
CA SER A 18 -1.89 8.23 6.66
C SER A 18 -0.74 7.25 6.40
N TYR A 19 0.22 7.60 5.55
CA TYR A 19 1.34 6.73 5.15
C TYR A 19 2.69 7.38 5.42
N TYR A 20 3.61 6.62 6.01
CA TYR A 20 4.99 7.07 6.28
C TYR A 20 6.02 6.14 5.64
N ARG A 21 7.03 6.73 5.02
CA ARG A 21 8.09 6.00 4.35
C ARG A 21 8.85 5.12 5.35
N ILE A 22 9.07 3.86 4.96
CA ILE A 22 9.87 2.90 5.71
C ILE A 22 11.08 2.44 4.89
N THR A 23 12.17 2.13 5.58
CA THR A 23 13.39 1.56 4.99
C THR A 23 13.55 0.06 5.27
N ILE A 24 12.72 -0.47 6.17
CA ILE A 24 12.71 -1.86 6.58
C ILE A 24 11.62 -2.60 5.81
N LYS A 25 11.88 -3.85 5.45
CA LYS A 25 10.89 -4.73 4.82
C LYS A 25 9.83 -5.10 5.86
N HIS A 26 8.56 -4.90 5.52
CA HIS A 26 7.45 -5.34 6.35
C HIS A 26 7.21 -6.86 6.21
N ASP A 27 6.66 -7.49 7.25
CA ASP A 27 6.30 -8.92 7.25
C ASP A 27 4.81 -9.16 6.94
N CYS A 28 4.09 -8.10 6.57
CA CYS A 28 2.67 -8.14 6.27
C CYS A 28 2.38 -8.92 4.99
N LEU A 29 1.28 -9.68 4.99
CA LEU A 29 0.81 -10.51 3.90
C LEU A 29 -0.68 -10.21 3.69
N CYS A 30 -1.57 -10.97 4.34
CA CYS A 30 -3.02 -10.81 4.24
C CYS A 30 -3.62 -10.38 5.59
N GLY A 31 -4.84 -9.84 5.56
CA GLY A 31 -5.48 -9.34 6.78
C GLY A 31 -6.65 -8.40 6.52
N THR A 32 -7.12 -7.73 7.57
CA THR A 32 -8.29 -6.83 7.52
C THR A 32 -7.94 -5.36 7.49
N GLN A 33 -6.67 -5.02 7.69
CA GLN A 33 -6.19 -3.64 7.71
C GLN A 33 -5.01 -3.46 6.76
N ILE A 34 -4.86 -2.28 6.17
CA ILE A 34 -3.66 -1.96 5.40
C ILE A 34 -2.46 -1.95 6.35
N CYS A 35 -1.38 -2.57 5.90
CA CYS A 35 -0.10 -2.53 6.58
C CYS A 35 0.88 -1.61 5.87
N ALA A 36 1.07 -1.82 4.57
CA ALA A 36 2.03 -1.06 3.79
C ALA A 36 1.63 -1.00 2.31
N ILE A 37 2.05 0.08 1.66
CA ILE A 37 1.87 0.29 0.23
C ILE A 37 3.21 0.56 -0.46
N TYR A 38 3.29 0.19 -1.73
CA TYR A 38 4.39 0.52 -2.63
C TYR A 38 3.95 1.65 -3.56
N ALA A 39 4.37 2.87 -3.23
CA ALA A 39 3.91 4.07 -3.92
C ALA A 39 5.06 4.80 -4.60
N THR A 40 4.70 5.70 -5.52
CA THR A 40 5.65 6.61 -6.17
C THR A 40 6.04 7.73 -5.20
N ASP A 41 7.27 8.22 -5.36
CA ASP A 41 7.98 9.21 -4.53
C ASP A 41 8.98 8.56 -3.56
N ASN A 42 9.91 9.39 -3.05
CA ASN A 42 10.87 9.12 -1.99
C ASN A 42 10.72 10.09 -0.82
N GLY A 43 9.69 10.93 -0.80
CA GLY A 43 9.36 11.78 0.35
C GLY A 43 9.04 11.00 1.63
N MET A 44 8.74 11.74 2.69
CA MET A 44 8.22 11.18 3.95
C MET A 44 6.85 10.52 3.74
N HIS A 45 6.06 11.07 2.83
CA HIS A 45 4.77 10.57 2.38
C HIS A 45 4.82 10.14 0.91
N PRO A 46 3.86 9.32 0.43
CA PRO A 46 3.67 9.05 -0.99
C PRO A 46 3.34 10.34 -1.78
N ALA A 47 3.47 10.26 -3.11
CA ALA A 47 2.96 11.31 -3.98
C ALA A 47 1.45 11.57 -3.76
N ASP A 48 1.07 12.84 -3.73
CA ASP A 48 -0.32 13.32 -3.67
C ASP A 48 -0.80 13.77 -5.06
N PRO A 49 -1.92 13.25 -5.58
CA PRO A 49 -2.72 12.14 -5.04
C PRO A 49 -2.07 10.77 -5.28
N LEU A 50 -2.49 9.77 -4.50
CA LEU A 50 -2.18 8.37 -4.80
C LEU A 50 -2.62 8.05 -6.23
N SER A 51 -1.81 7.31 -6.99
CA SER A 51 -2.16 6.95 -8.36
C SER A 51 -3.45 6.14 -8.42
N SER A 52 -4.27 6.33 -9.46
CA SER A 52 -5.58 5.66 -9.60
C SER A 52 -5.52 4.14 -9.41
N ASN A 53 -4.54 3.46 -10.01
CA ASN A 53 -4.37 2.00 -9.86
C ASN A 53 -4.09 1.60 -8.40
N LEU A 54 -3.35 2.42 -7.66
CA LEU A 54 -3.03 2.13 -6.26
C LEU A 54 -4.25 2.32 -5.37
N GLN A 55 -5.07 3.35 -5.65
CA GLN A 55 -6.35 3.53 -4.96
C GLN A 55 -7.29 2.35 -5.20
N GLU A 56 -7.34 1.83 -6.44
CA GLU A 56 -8.10 0.62 -6.78
C GLU A 56 -7.59 -0.60 -6.02
N TYR A 57 -6.28 -0.85 -6.04
CA TYR A 57 -5.67 -1.94 -5.27
C TYR A 57 -5.92 -1.84 -3.76
N ILE A 58 -5.95 -0.63 -3.19
CA ILE A 58 -6.28 -0.45 -1.76
C ILE A 58 -7.72 -0.86 -1.49
N LYS A 59 -8.67 -0.43 -2.33
CA LYS A 59 -10.09 -0.78 -2.20
C LYS A 59 -10.29 -2.29 -2.35
N GLU A 60 -9.69 -2.89 -3.37
CA GLU A 60 -9.76 -4.34 -3.60
C GLU A 60 -9.11 -5.13 -2.46
N ALA A 61 -7.97 -4.67 -1.95
CA ALA A 61 -7.27 -5.29 -0.82
C ALA A 61 -8.16 -5.34 0.43
N LEU A 62 -8.86 -4.25 0.74
CA LEU A 62 -9.76 -4.18 1.91
C LEU A 62 -10.99 -5.08 1.76
N VAL A 63 -11.54 -5.20 0.55
CA VAL A 63 -12.70 -6.06 0.27
C VAL A 63 -12.31 -7.53 0.27
N THR A 64 -11.23 -7.88 -0.45
CA THR A 64 -10.78 -9.26 -0.64
C THR A 64 -9.95 -9.79 0.52
N ARG A 65 -9.43 -8.90 1.37
CA ARG A 65 -8.48 -9.21 2.47
C ARG A 65 -7.18 -9.85 1.98
N MET A 66 -6.83 -9.60 0.72
CA MET A 66 -5.67 -10.16 0.04
C MET A 66 -4.75 -9.06 -0.50
N ILE A 67 -3.46 -9.38 -0.58
CA ILE A 67 -2.46 -8.55 -1.27
C ILE A 67 -2.88 -8.25 -2.70
N GLN A 68 -2.69 -7.00 -3.13
CA GLN A 68 -3.05 -6.56 -4.48
C GLN A 68 -1.84 -6.05 -5.28
N PRO A 69 -1.82 -6.22 -6.62
CA PRO A 69 -2.80 -6.96 -7.42
C PRO A 69 -2.72 -8.47 -7.18
N ALA A 70 -3.85 -9.16 -7.08
CA ALA A 70 -3.91 -10.61 -6.92
C ALA A 70 -3.40 -11.34 -8.18
N GLU A 71 -3.74 -10.81 -9.36
CA GLU A 71 -3.38 -11.38 -10.65
C GLU A 71 -2.46 -10.47 -11.47
N PRO A 72 -1.51 -11.04 -12.25
CA PRO A 72 -1.09 -12.44 -12.20
C PRO A 72 -0.43 -12.79 -10.84
N TYR A 73 -0.43 -14.07 -10.46
CA TYR A 73 0.07 -14.50 -9.14
C TYR A 73 1.49 -13.97 -8.82
N ASN A 74 2.37 -14.02 -9.83
CA ASN A 74 3.76 -13.56 -9.74
C ASN A 74 3.95 -12.04 -9.92
N ALA A 75 2.86 -11.27 -10.05
CA ALA A 75 2.95 -9.82 -10.14
C ALA A 75 3.53 -9.23 -8.85
N ARG A 76 4.29 -8.14 -9.01
CA ARG A 76 4.71 -7.34 -7.88
C ARG A 76 3.48 -6.78 -7.17
N LYS A 77 3.35 -7.08 -5.87
CA LYS A 77 2.27 -6.56 -5.05
C LYS A 77 2.58 -5.14 -4.60
N PHE A 78 1.57 -4.29 -4.64
CA PHE A 78 1.65 -2.89 -4.26
C PHE A 78 0.94 -2.60 -2.93
N VAL A 79 0.04 -3.47 -2.48
CA VAL A 79 -0.70 -3.29 -1.23
C VAL A 79 -0.60 -4.55 -0.40
N TYR A 80 -0.22 -4.39 0.86
CA TYR A 80 -0.10 -5.47 1.84
C TYR A 80 -0.97 -5.20 3.06
N LEU A 81 -1.52 -6.26 3.65
CA LEU A 81 -2.42 -6.19 4.79
C LEU A 81 -1.84 -6.87 6.02
N LYS A 82 -2.36 -6.47 7.18
CA LYS A 82 -2.11 -7.08 8.49
C LYS A 82 -3.44 -7.44 9.16
N HIS A 83 -3.36 -8.42 10.06
CA HIS A 83 -4.44 -8.78 10.97
C HIS A 83 -4.62 -7.71 12.05
#